data_AF-A0A1V3XH20-F1
#
_entry.id   AF-A0A1V3XH20-F1
#
_cell.length_a   1.000
_cell.length_b   1.000
_cell.length_c   1.000
_cell.angle_alpha   90.00
_cell.angle_beta   90.00
_cell.angle_gamma   90.00
#
_symmetry.space_group_name_H-M   'P 1'
#
loop_
_entity.id
_entity.type
_entity.pdbx_description
1 polymer ?
#
loop_
_entity_poly.entity_id
_entity_poly.type
_entity_poly.pdbx_seq_one_letter_code
_entity_poly.pdbx_strand_id
1 'polypeptide(L)' 'MDGVRVIDLTAFWAGPAATHLLAAFGADVVKVESIQRPDGIRYSGACAPMWTTGGSTAGCSMR' A
#
# COMPACT_ATOMS: atom_id res chain seq x y z
N MET A 1 6.57 12.08 -17.99
CA MET A 1 7.66 12.36 -17.02
C MET A 1 8.84 11.52 -17.44
N ASP A 2 9.24 11.68 -18.69
CA ASP A 2 10.02 10.66 -19.35
C ASP A 2 11.48 10.84 -18.95
N GLY A 3 12.08 9.77 -18.43
CA GLY A 3 13.46 9.76 -17.93
C GLY A 3 13.62 10.14 -16.44
N VAL A 4 12.54 10.36 -15.69
CA VAL A 4 12.61 10.55 -14.23
C VAL A 4 12.58 9.20 -13.53
N ARG A 5 13.57 8.95 -12.65
CA ARG A 5 13.58 7.78 -11.76
C ARG A 5 13.14 8.19 -10.35
N VAL A 6 12.19 7.46 -9.81
CA VAL A 6 11.62 7.70 -8.47
C VAL A 6 11.79 6.46 -7.62
N ILE A 7 12.39 6.62 -6.44
CA ILE A 7 12.44 5.56 -5.44
C ILE A 7 11.29 5.77 -4.47
N ASP A 8 10.37 4.83 -4.42
CA ASP A 8 9.23 4.83 -3.51
C ASP A 8 9.59 4.11 -2.20
N LEU A 9 9.78 4.89 -1.14
CA LEU A 9 10.02 4.43 0.24
C LEU A 9 8.78 4.58 1.14
N THR A 10 7.62 4.87 0.55
CA THR A 10 6.39 5.11 1.29
C THR A 10 5.74 3.81 1.75
N ALA A 11 4.73 3.92 2.61
CA ALA A 11 3.97 2.80 3.13
C ALA A 11 2.46 3.09 3.08
N PHE A 12 1.66 2.02 3.12
CA PHE A 12 0.22 2.01 3.13
C PHE A 12 -0.38 2.54 1.81
N TRP A 13 -1.50 3.25 1.81
CA TRP A 13 -2.20 3.59 0.56
C TRP A 13 -1.77 4.94 -0.06
N ALA A 14 -1.53 5.97 0.75
CA ALA A 14 -1.35 7.33 0.22
C ALA A 14 -0.09 7.50 -0.63
N GLY A 15 1.02 6.90 -0.19
CA GLY A 15 2.30 7.01 -0.89
C GLY A 15 2.35 6.24 -2.20
N PRO A 16 2.02 4.92 -2.21
CA PRO A 16 1.92 4.15 -3.44
C PRO A 16 0.91 4.73 -4.43
N ALA A 17 -0.19 5.34 -3.96
CA ALA A 17 -1.14 6.02 -4.85
C ALA A 17 -0.51 7.22 -5.57
N ALA A 18 0.26 8.04 -4.85
CA ALA A 18 0.95 9.18 -5.44
C ALA A 18 2.03 8.72 -6.44
N THR A 19 2.86 7.73 -6.09
CA THR A 19 3.93 7.22 -6.97
C THR A 19 3.37 6.45 -8.16
N HIS A 20 2.21 5.81 -8.02
CA HIS A 20 1.49 5.20 -9.14
C HIS A 20 1.06 6.23 -10.19
N LEU A 21 0.61 7.42 -9.76
CA LEU A 21 0.31 8.52 -10.71
C LEU A 21 1.56 9.00 -11.43
N LEU A 22 2.72 9.06 -10.75
CA LEU A 22 3.99 9.40 -11.39
C LEU A 22 4.38 8.35 -12.46
N ALA A 23 4.20 7.06 -12.14
CA ALA A 23 4.43 5.96 -13.07
C ALA A 23 3.48 6.02 -14.28
N ALA A 24 2.20 6.32 -14.06
CA ALA A 24 1.21 6.48 -15.12
C ALA A 24 1.56 7.62 -16.08
N PHE A 25 2.24 8.66 -15.57
CA PHE A 25 2.77 9.73 -16.40
C PHE A 25 4.13 9.41 -17.05
N GLY A 26 4.67 8.20 -16.93
CA GLY A 26 5.89 7.76 -17.62
C GLY A 26 7.18 7.81 -16.78
N ALA A 27 7.08 7.99 -15.46
CA ALA A 27 8.24 7.85 -14.57
C ALA A 27 8.61 6.38 -14.34
N ASP A 28 9.91 6.11 -14.18
CA ASP A 28 10.42 4.80 -13.74
C ASP A 28 10.40 4.75 -12.20
N VAL A 29 9.42 4.06 -11.65
CA VAL A 29 9.17 4.00 -10.20
C VAL A 29 9.59 2.65 -9.63
N VAL A 30 10.54 2.65 -8.70
CA VAL A 30 10.99 1.46 -7.99
C VAL A 30 10.49 1.49 -6.56
N LYS A 31 9.65 0.51 -6.19
CA LYS A 31 9.19 0.31 -4.81
C LYS A 31 10.24 -0.43 -3.99
N VAL A 32 10.68 0.18 -2.90
CA VAL A 32 11.62 -0.46 -1.97
C VAL A 32 10.94 -0.64 -0.62
N GLU A 33 10.94 -1.87 -0.14
CA GLU A 33 10.30 -2.27 1.10
C GLU A 33 11.29 -3.03 1.99
N SER A 34 11.05 -3.00 3.30
CA SER A 34 11.82 -3.82 4.24
C SER A 34 11.44 -5.29 4.11
N ILE A 35 12.44 -6.17 4.06
CA ILE A 35 12.26 -7.61 4.04
C ILE A 35 11.64 -8.10 5.37
N GLN A 36 12.04 -7.50 6.49
CA GLN A 36 11.59 -7.91 7.83
C GLN A 36 10.20 -7.34 8.20
N ARG A 37 9.84 -6.20 7.60
CA ARG A 37 8.56 -5.52 7.84
C ARG A 37 8.06 -4.95 6.51
N PRO A 38 7.48 -5.78 5.65
CA PRO A 38 6.99 -5.34 4.35
C PRO A 38 5.75 -4.44 4.54
N ASP A 39 5.36 -3.72 3.49
CA ASP A 39 4.33 -2.69 3.61
C ASP A 39 3.02 -3.24 4.17
N GLY A 40 2.45 -2.54 5.14
CA GLY A 40 1.24 -2.96 5.85
C GLY A 40 0.02 -3.12 4.94
N ILE A 41 0.01 -2.46 3.77
CA ILE A 41 -1.05 -2.64 2.78
C ILE A 41 -1.12 -4.09 2.27
N ARG A 42 0.01 -4.82 2.25
CA ARG A 42 0.06 -6.23 1.83
C ARG A 42 -0.76 -7.14 2.74
N TYR A 43 -0.99 -6.72 3.98
CA TYR A 43 -1.77 -7.45 4.98
C TYR A 43 -3.14 -6.82 5.24
N SER A 44 -3.49 -5.73 4.55
CA SER A 44 -4.75 -5.02 4.75
C SER A 44 -5.98 -5.73 4.13
N GLY A 45 -5.77 -6.89 3.49
CA GLY A 45 -6.75 -7.64 2.72
C GLY A 45 -7.92 -8.29 3.48
N ALA A 46 -8.18 -8.00 4.75
CA ALA A 46 -9.33 -8.58 5.47
C ALA A 46 -9.91 -7.74 6.62
N CYS A 47 -9.81 -6.40 6.60
CA CYS A 47 -10.79 -5.62 7.36
C CYS A 47 -11.98 -5.36 6.44
N ALA A 48 -12.90 -6.34 6.37
CA ALA A 48 -14.23 -6.07 5.82
C ALA A 48 -14.76 -4.83 6.53
N PRO A 49 -15.25 -3.81 5.80
CA PRO A 49 -15.66 -2.58 6.43
C PRO A 49 -16.75 -2.91 7.46
N MET A 50 -16.61 -2.36 8.67
CA MET A 50 -17.43 -2.71 9.84
C MET A 50 -18.95 -2.69 9.57
N TRP A 51 -19.42 -1.93 8.58
CA TRP A 51 -20.82 -1.86 8.17
C TRP A 51 -21.31 -3.07 7.34
N THR A 52 -20.42 -3.90 6.79
CA THR A 52 -20.78 -5.10 6.01
C THR A 52 -21.02 -6.35 6.87
N THR A 53 -20.51 -6.41 8.11
CA THR A 53 -20.47 -7.66 8.89
C THR A 53 -21.50 -7.77 10.01
N GLY A 54 -22.43 -6.82 10.15
CA GLY A 54 -23.62 -6.98 11.01
C GLY A 54 -23.34 -7.61 12.37
N GLY A 55 -22.63 -6.92 13.27
CA GLY A 55 -22.47 -7.34 14.67
C GLY A 55 -21.17 -8.08 14.99
N SER A 56 -20.71 -7.87 16.23
CA SER A 56 -19.48 -8.37 16.87
C SER A 56 -18.97 -9.73 16.38
N THR A 57 -17.80 -9.80 15.73
CA THR A 57 -16.50 -10.12 16.37
C THR A 57 -15.32 -10.16 15.38
N ALA A 58 -14.20 -9.61 15.86
CA ALA A 58 -12.81 -10.09 15.76
C ALA A 58 -12.25 -10.64 14.43
N GLY A 59 -11.11 -10.08 14.00
CA GLY A 59 -10.30 -10.76 12.98
C GLY A 59 -9.01 -10.10 12.49
N CYS A 60 -8.72 -8.83 12.76
CA CYS A 60 -7.43 -8.25 12.35
C CYS A 60 -6.39 -8.35 13.49
N SER A 61 -6.07 -9.58 13.90
CA SER A 61 -4.93 -9.83 14.78
C SER A 61 -3.66 -9.70 13.95
N MET A 62 -2.95 -8.58 14.10
CA MET A 62 -1.53 -8.49 13.76
C MET A 62 -0.76 -9.38 14.74
N ARG A 63 -0.64 -10.66 14.40
CA ARG A 63 0.38 -11.54 14.98
C ARG A 63 1.48 -11.74 13.96
#